data_AF-A0A9Q4QRT1-F1
#
_entry.id   AF-A0A9Q4QRT1-F1
#
_cell.length_a   1.000
_cell.length_b   1.000
_cell.length_c   1.000
_cell.angle_alpha   90.00
_cell.angle_beta   90.00
_cell.angle_gamma   90.00
#
_symmetry.space_group_name_H-M   'P 1'
#
loop_
_entity.id
_entity.type
_entity.pdbx_description
1 polymer ?
#
loop_
_entity_poly.entity_id
_entity_poly.type
_entity_poly.pdbx_seq_one_letter_code
_entity_poly.pdbx_strand_id
1 'polypeptide(L)'
;MTAFRLFSRLNTFYGMTGQLLAAGQLKFYDAGTTTPRPVYGDSGLAVNNGVAVRLDSSGRPDVDIWGKGSYFVELFDSLGAKQGEADGVSIPGGGGLTIPALDSSKFLTNNGAILLWSTIREVPDPVGMGGKVLGTDGENLLWQSLPRPPDSQYTVSTDMLKIGNFMIQWGRDTAPASGKAATLKLVTFPKPFANTPYFVKASVTAALATASSLVAESVSGTSTTNATFNFVTADSKERNSDPIISAIPFDWIAFGQGSA
;
A
#
# COMPACT_ATOMS: atom_id res chain seq x y z
N MET A 1 30.35 15.24 -32.25
CA MET A 1 31.04 13.98 -31.93
C MET A 1 32.36 14.29 -31.23
N THR A 2 32.62 13.62 -30.12
CA THR A 2 33.89 13.69 -29.38
C THR A 2 35.02 13.06 -30.20
N ALA A 3 36.27 13.42 -29.91
CA ALA A 3 37.43 12.72 -30.47
C ALA A 3 37.57 11.34 -29.84
N PHE A 4 38.17 10.39 -30.55
CA PHE A 4 38.47 9.05 -30.07
C PHE A 4 39.80 8.57 -30.65
N ARG A 5 40.39 7.58 -29.99
CA ARG A 5 41.62 6.93 -30.45
C ARG A 5 41.25 5.85 -31.46
N LEU A 6 41.60 6.07 -32.73
CA LEU A 6 41.42 5.09 -33.81
C LEU A 6 42.34 3.89 -33.59
N PHE A 7 43.63 4.19 -33.37
CA PHE A 7 44.66 3.20 -33.11
C PHE A 7 45.63 3.73 -32.06
N SER A 8 46.08 2.85 -31.18
CA SER A 8 47.17 3.14 -30.25
C SER A 8 48.52 2.75 -30.87
N ARG A 9 49.61 3.26 -30.29
CA ARG A 9 50.98 2.80 -30.58
C ARG A 9 51.23 1.31 -30.32
N LEU A 10 50.28 0.60 -29.70
CA LEU A 10 50.37 -0.84 -29.42
C LEU A 10 49.60 -1.69 -30.45
N ASN A 11 48.79 -1.07 -31.30
CA ASN A 11 48.10 -1.78 -32.37
C ASN A 11 49.13 -2.27 -33.38
N THR A 12 49.15 -3.58 -33.63
CA THR A 12 50.08 -4.22 -34.58
C THR A 12 49.33 -4.57 -35.85
N PHE A 13 49.86 -4.18 -37.00
CA PHE A 13 49.24 -4.39 -38.30
C PHE A 13 49.93 -5.52 -39.07
N TYR A 14 49.10 -6.40 -39.63
CA TYR A 14 49.51 -7.52 -40.47
C TYR A 14 48.92 -7.35 -41.86
N GLY A 15 49.61 -7.87 -42.88
CA GLY A 15 49.14 -7.83 -44.25
C GLY A 15 48.21 -8.99 -44.60
N MET A 16 47.79 -9.04 -45.86
CA MET A 16 46.78 -10.00 -46.33
C MET A 16 47.18 -11.47 -46.17
N THR A 17 48.48 -11.78 -46.08
CA THR A 17 48.98 -13.14 -45.87
C THR A 17 49.44 -13.39 -44.43
N GLY A 18 49.09 -12.49 -43.49
CA GLY A 18 49.44 -12.59 -42.07
C GLY A 18 50.86 -12.13 -41.73
N GLN A 19 51.60 -11.59 -42.72
CA GLN A 19 52.94 -11.06 -42.52
C GLN A 19 52.90 -9.76 -41.73
N LEU A 20 53.89 -9.55 -40.86
CA LEU A 20 54.03 -8.30 -40.13
C LEU A 20 54.36 -7.15 -41.09
N LEU A 21 53.64 -6.04 -41.01
CA LEU A 21 53.89 -4.86 -41.86
C LEU A 21 54.91 -3.92 -41.22
N ALA A 22 56.10 -4.43 -40.99
CA ALA A 22 57.23 -3.65 -40.49
C ALA A 22 57.57 -2.51 -41.47
N ALA A 23 57.75 -1.29 -40.95
CA ALA A 23 58.01 -0.09 -41.75
C ALA A 23 56.93 0.25 -42.80
N GLY A 24 55.71 -0.28 -42.64
CA GLY A 24 54.55 0.08 -43.46
C GLY A 24 53.98 1.47 -43.14
N GLN A 25 52.78 1.74 -43.66
CA GLN A 25 52.12 3.04 -43.47
C GLN A 25 50.60 2.93 -43.44
N LEU A 26 49.96 3.74 -42.60
CA LEU A 26 48.53 4.01 -42.62
C LEU A 26 48.26 5.34 -43.35
N LYS A 27 47.26 5.39 -44.21
CA LYS A 27 46.75 6.63 -44.81
C LYS A 27 45.30 6.86 -44.43
N PHE A 28 44.93 8.12 -44.19
CA PHE A 28 43.66 8.51 -43.62
C PHE A 28 42.90 9.46 -44.54
N TYR A 29 41.60 9.19 -44.68
CA TYR A 29 40.69 9.90 -45.58
C TYR A 29 39.35 10.17 -44.90
N ASP A 30 38.58 11.12 -45.45
CA ASP A 30 37.16 11.25 -45.12
C ASP A 30 36.42 9.97 -45.53
N ALA A 31 35.60 9.43 -44.61
CA ALA A 31 34.84 8.21 -44.83
C ALA A 31 34.03 8.25 -46.14
N GLY A 32 34.03 7.14 -46.88
CA GLY A 32 33.39 7.04 -48.20
C GLY A 32 34.06 7.84 -49.33
N THR A 33 35.24 8.44 -49.10
CA THR A 33 35.96 9.22 -50.11
C THR A 33 37.47 8.93 -50.11
N THR A 34 38.19 9.47 -51.09
CA THR A 34 39.66 9.48 -51.13
C THR A 34 40.24 10.86 -50.79
N THR A 35 39.44 11.75 -50.19
CA THR A 35 39.90 13.07 -49.74
C THR A 35 40.78 12.90 -48.50
N PRO A 36 42.08 13.27 -48.53
CA PRO A 36 42.97 13.06 -47.39
C PRO A 36 42.53 13.85 -46.16
N ARG A 37 42.56 13.20 -44.99
CA ARG A 37 42.10 13.78 -43.73
C ARG A 37 43.14 13.62 -42.63
N PRO A 38 43.47 14.68 -41.88
CA PRO A 38 44.47 14.58 -40.82
C PRO A 38 43.98 13.75 -39.62
N VAL A 39 44.94 13.13 -38.95
CA VAL A 39 44.84 12.48 -37.64
C VAL A 39 45.78 13.15 -36.64
N TYR A 40 45.58 12.87 -35.36
CA TYR A 40 46.18 13.64 -34.28
C TYR A 40 46.81 12.75 -33.20
N GLY A 41 47.77 13.29 -32.44
CA GLY A 41 48.50 12.59 -31.38
C GLY A 41 47.76 12.54 -30.04
N ASP A 42 46.74 13.38 -29.85
CA ASP A 42 46.06 13.57 -28.57
C ASP A 42 44.53 13.73 -28.72
N SER A 43 43.80 13.54 -27.62
CA SER A 43 42.34 13.63 -27.57
C SER A 43 41.79 15.04 -27.80
N GLY A 44 42.60 16.08 -27.60
CA GLY A 44 42.26 17.48 -27.89
C GLY A 44 42.44 17.87 -29.35
N LEU A 45 43.01 16.99 -30.18
CA LEU A 45 43.34 17.23 -31.59
C LEU A 45 44.33 18.39 -31.78
N ALA A 46 45.24 18.60 -30.82
CA ALA A 46 46.20 19.69 -30.84
C ALA A 46 47.50 19.34 -31.61
N VAL A 47 47.96 18.09 -31.49
CA VAL A 47 49.16 17.57 -32.15
C VAL A 47 48.76 16.94 -33.47
N ASN A 48 49.05 17.59 -34.59
CA ASN A 48 48.72 17.08 -35.91
C ASN A 48 49.78 16.07 -36.41
N ASN A 49 49.37 14.83 -36.68
CA ASN A 49 50.23 13.77 -37.21
C ASN A 49 50.21 13.70 -38.75
N GLY A 50 49.43 14.57 -39.40
CA GLY A 50 49.23 14.57 -40.86
C GLY A 50 48.19 13.56 -41.31
N VAL A 51 48.17 13.28 -42.62
CA VAL A 51 47.21 12.38 -43.29
C VAL A 51 47.73 10.95 -43.46
N ALA A 52 48.95 10.68 -42.99
CA ALA A 52 49.56 9.36 -43.07
C ALA A 52 50.55 9.15 -41.92
N VAL A 53 50.52 7.96 -41.31
CA VAL A 53 51.33 7.61 -40.14
C VAL A 53 52.15 6.36 -40.45
N ARG A 54 53.44 6.40 -40.11
CA ARG A 54 54.37 5.29 -40.37
C ARG A 54 54.24 4.21 -39.29
N LEU A 55 54.52 2.98 -39.69
CA LEU A 55 54.68 1.86 -38.77
C LEU A 55 56.17 1.67 -38.45
N ASP A 56 56.47 1.25 -37.23
CA ASP A 56 57.81 0.88 -36.78
C ASP A 56 58.22 -0.52 -37.27
N SER A 57 59.38 -1.01 -36.85
CA SER A 57 59.87 -2.36 -37.18
C SER A 57 59.01 -3.49 -36.62
N SER A 58 58.15 -3.19 -35.64
CA SER A 58 57.18 -4.13 -35.06
C SER A 58 55.79 -4.00 -35.69
N GLY A 59 55.64 -3.25 -36.80
CA GLY A 59 54.35 -3.06 -37.48
C GLY A 59 53.35 -2.23 -36.67
N ARG A 60 53.84 -1.37 -35.76
CA ARG A 60 53.01 -0.54 -34.88
C ARG A 60 53.14 0.94 -35.25
N PRO A 61 52.08 1.75 -35.13
CA PRO A 61 52.20 3.19 -35.27
C PRO A 61 53.23 3.76 -34.29
N ASP A 62 54.08 4.68 -34.76
CA ASP A 62 55.05 5.39 -33.93
C ASP A 62 54.42 6.43 -32.99
N VAL A 63 53.16 6.79 -33.25
CA VAL A 63 52.34 7.74 -32.49
C VAL A 63 50.97 7.15 -32.18
N ASP A 64 50.31 7.65 -31.13
CA ASP A 64 48.87 7.40 -30.95
C ASP A 64 48.08 8.15 -32.05
N ILE A 65 47.02 7.54 -32.55
CA ILE A 65 46.22 8.04 -33.67
C ILE A 65 44.82 8.36 -33.18
N TRP A 66 44.52 9.65 -33.08
CA TRP A 66 43.24 10.22 -32.69
C TRP A 66 42.56 10.90 -33.88
N GLY A 67 41.22 10.91 -33.84
CA GLY A 67 40.40 11.56 -34.84
C GLY A 67 38.98 11.80 -34.32
N LYS A 68 38.17 12.48 -35.12
CA LYS A 68 36.79 12.84 -34.79
C LYS A 68 35.85 12.50 -35.94
N GLY A 69 34.75 11.81 -35.66
CA GLY A 69 33.80 11.38 -36.70
C GLY A 69 34.16 10.00 -37.24
N SER A 70 34.04 9.82 -38.56
CA SER A 70 34.32 8.56 -39.25
C SER A 70 35.46 8.73 -40.24
N TYR A 71 36.34 7.74 -40.32
CA TYR A 71 37.51 7.73 -41.21
C TYR A 71 37.47 6.52 -42.16
N PHE A 72 37.96 6.74 -43.38
CA PHE A 72 38.44 5.68 -44.24
C PHE A 72 39.96 5.55 -44.05
N VAL A 73 40.43 4.34 -43.79
CA VAL A 73 41.84 4.05 -43.49
C VAL A 73 42.36 3.01 -44.45
N GLU A 74 43.50 3.29 -45.08
CA GLU A 74 44.22 2.35 -45.92
C GLU A 74 45.55 1.96 -45.29
N LEU A 75 45.92 0.70 -45.43
CA LEU A 75 47.14 0.11 -44.89
C LEU A 75 48.05 -0.31 -46.04
N PHE A 76 49.31 0.11 -45.98
CA PHE A 76 50.34 -0.15 -46.99
C PHE A 76 51.56 -0.82 -46.36
N ASP A 77 52.27 -1.64 -47.13
CA ASP A 77 53.59 -2.14 -46.76
C ASP A 77 54.71 -1.12 -47.00
N SER A 78 55.95 -1.48 -46.66
CA SER A 78 57.13 -0.63 -46.80
C SER A 78 57.52 -0.32 -48.25
N LEU A 79 56.99 -1.07 -49.23
CA LEU A 79 57.18 -0.83 -50.66
C LEU A 79 56.04 0.01 -51.27
N GLY A 80 55.03 0.38 -50.46
CA GLY A 80 53.89 1.18 -50.87
C GLY A 80 52.78 0.38 -51.55
N ALA A 81 52.78 -0.95 -51.49
CA ALA A 81 51.66 -1.77 -51.95
C ALA A 81 50.58 -1.84 -50.87
N LYS A 82 49.31 -1.77 -51.28
CA LYS A 82 48.15 -1.78 -50.38
C LYS A 82 47.92 -3.18 -49.83
N GLN A 83 47.79 -3.28 -48.51
CA GLN A 83 47.65 -4.52 -47.74
C GLN A 83 46.31 -4.65 -47.03
N GLY A 84 45.53 -3.57 -46.93
CA GLY A 84 44.21 -3.60 -46.34
C GLY A 84 43.54 -2.23 -46.33
N GLU A 85 42.26 -2.22 -45.98
CA GLU A 85 41.48 -1.01 -45.80
C GLU A 85 40.35 -1.23 -44.79
N ALA A 86 39.89 -0.14 -44.18
CA ALA A 86 38.71 -0.11 -43.34
C ALA A 86 37.99 1.23 -43.54
N ASP A 87 36.74 1.18 -44.01
CA ASP A 87 35.85 2.34 -44.04
C ASP A 87 34.93 2.34 -42.82
N GLY A 88 34.44 3.51 -42.43
CA GLY A 88 33.56 3.64 -41.27
C GLY A 88 34.26 3.56 -39.92
N VAL A 89 35.60 3.71 -39.87
CA VAL A 89 36.36 3.68 -38.61
C VAL A 89 35.94 4.86 -37.75
N SER A 90 35.13 4.58 -36.74
CA SER A 90 34.45 5.54 -35.89
C SER A 90 34.45 5.08 -34.44
N ILE A 91 33.92 5.90 -33.52
CA ILE A 91 33.84 5.58 -32.09
C ILE A 91 33.16 4.22 -31.91
N PRO A 92 33.84 3.21 -31.31
CA PRO A 92 33.21 1.94 -30.99
C PRO A 92 32.00 2.17 -30.06
N GLY A 93 30.80 1.78 -30.50
CA GLY A 93 29.55 1.96 -29.75
C GLY A 93 28.63 3.10 -30.22
N GLY A 94 29.00 3.85 -31.27
CA GLY A 94 28.12 4.84 -31.90
C GLY A 94 27.83 6.09 -31.06
N GLY A 95 27.07 7.03 -31.65
CA GLY A 95 26.60 8.24 -30.97
C GLY A 95 25.59 7.87 -29.88
N GLY A 96 26.08 7.58 -28.67
CA GLY A 96 25.23 7.30 -27.52
C GLY A 96 24.19 8.41 -27.31
N LEU A 97 23.06 8.05 -26.70
CA LEU A 97 22.03 9.01 -26.31
C LEU A 97 22.67 10.11 -25.45
N THR A 98 22.49 11.38 -25.87
CA THR A 98 22.95 12.52 -25.09
C THR A 98 22.20 12.56 -23.76
N ILE A 99 22.92 12.48 -22.65
CA ILE A 99 22.35 12.73 -21.32
C ILE A 99 22.23 14.25 -21.16
N PRO A 100 21.04 14.79 -20.84
CA PRO A 100 20.87 16.22 -20.56
C PRO A 100 21.72 16.67 -19.37
N ALA A 101 22.01 17.98 -19.29
CA ALA A 101 22.70 18.55 -18.13
C ALA A 101 22.01 18.13 -16.82
N LEU A 102 22.80 17.84 -15.78
CA LEU A 102 22.28 17.40 -14.49
C LEU A 102 21.31 18.44 -13.92
N ASP A 103 20.19 17.97 -13.38
CA ASP A 103 19.18 18.80 -12.74
C ASP A 103 18.92 18.28 -11.31
N SER A 104 19.02 19.16 -10.33
CA SER A 104 18.95 18.78 -8.92
C SER A 104 17.56 18.28 -8.56
N SER A 105 17.50 17.29 -7.66
CA SER A 105 16.23 16.75 -7.14
C SER A 105 15.29 16.15 -8.19
N LYS A 106 15.84 15.74 -9.34
CA LYS A 106 15.13 15.05 -10.41
C LYS A 106 15.76 13.68 -10.67
N PHE A 107 15.01 12.82 -11.36
CA PHE A 107 15.51 11.53 -11.83
C PHE A 107 15.50 11.48 -13.36
N LEU A 108 16.46 10.74 -13.93
CA LEU A 108 16.59 10.59 -15.37
C LEU A 108 15.54 9.61 -15.87
N THR A 109 14.75 10.04 -16.84
CA THR A 109 13.71 9.23 -17.49
C THR A 109 13.73 9.47 -19.00
N ASN A 110 12.78 8.90 -19.73
CA ASN A 110 12.63 9.11 -21.16
C ASN A 110 11.15 9.26 -21.55
N ASN A 111 10.90 9.85 -22.72
CA ASN A 111 9.57 9.95 -23.34
C ASN A 111 9.41 9.06 -24.59
N GLY A 112 10.24 8.02 -24.73
CA GLY A 112 10.30 7.18 -25.92
C GLY A 112 11.09 7.75 -27.10
N ALA A 113 11.52 9.02 -27.05
CA ALA A 113 12.34 9.65 -28.10
C ALA A 113 13.68 10.20 -27.56
N ILE A 114 13.68 10.79 -26.36
CA ILE A 114 14.86 11.40 -25.73
C ILE A 114 14.93 11.09 -24.23
N LEU A 115 16.12 11.26 -23.67
CA LEU A 115 16.34 11.30 -22.22
C LEU A 115 15.96 12.68 -21.67
N LEU A 116 15.35 12.74 -20.48
CA LEU A 116 14.91 13.97 -19.82
C LEU A 116 14.86 13.82 -18.29
N TRP A 117 14.96 14.92 -17.57
CA TRP A 117 14.82 14.94 -16.10
C TRP A 117 13.37 15.20 -15.70
N SER A 118 12.81 14.35 -14.85
CA SER A 118 11.46 14.52 -14.29
C SER A 118 11.50 14.77 -12.79
N THR A 119 10.52 15.52 -12.29
CA THR A 119 10.32 15.73 -10.85
C THR A 119 9.92 14.43 -10.16
N ILE A 120 10.39 14.25 -8.93
CA ILE A 120 9.96 13.16 -8.05
C ILE A 120 8.68 13.62 -7.34
N ARG A 121 7.63 12.80 -7.36
CA ARG A 121 6.47 13.01 -6.48
C ARG A 121 6.75 12.29 -5.16
N GLU A 122 7.12 13.05 -4.15
CA GLU A 122 7.48 12.52 -2.83
C GLU A 122 6.23 12.28 -1.97
N VAL A 123 6.32 11.26 -1.10
CA VAL A 123 5.38 11.07 0.01
C VAL A 123 5.91 11.80 1.24
N PRO A 124 5.07 12.34 2.14
CA PRO A 124 5.53 13.00 3.36
C PRO A 124 6.29 12.04 4.27
N ASP A 125 7.23 12.58 5.06
CA ASP A 125 8.02 11.81 6.02
C ASP A 125 7.13 10.97 6.96
N PRO A 126 7.30 9.64 7.04
CA PRO A 126 6.53 8.77 7.93
C PRO A 126 6.95 8.84 9.42
N VAL A 127 8.06 9.50 9.77
CA VAL A 127 8.53 9.55 11.17
C VAL A 127 7.49 10.20 12.07
N GLY A 128 7.11 9.49 13.14
CA GLY A 128 6.07 9.93 14.09
C GLY A 128 4.63 9.72 13.63
N MET A 129 4.40 9.09 12.47
CA MET A 129 3.07 8.93 11.86
C MET A 129 2.45 7.54 12.08
N GLY A 130 2.90 6.82 13.11
CA GLY A 130 2.36 5.50 13.46
C GLY A 130 0.84 5.53 13.64
N GLY A 131 0.13 4.59 13.01
CA GLY A 131 -1.35 4.50 13.06
C GLY A 131 -2.09 5.44 12.10
N LYS A 132 -1.37 6.17 11.23
CA LYS A 132 -1.94 6.97 10.14
C LYS A 132 -1.86 6.23 8.80
N VAL A 133 -2.63 6.70 7.83
CA VAL A 133 -2.61 6.22 6.44
C VAL A 133 -2.30 7.38 5.51
N LEU A 134 -1.70 7.07 4.35
CA LEU A 134 -1.46 8.07 3.33
C LEU A 134 -2.79 8.50 2.72
N GLY A 135 -3.01 9.79 2.66
CA GLY A 135 -4.20 10.43 2.11
C GLY A 135 -3.84 11.54 1.13
N THR A 136 -4.88 12.19 0.62
CA THR A 136 -4.78 13.36 -0.27
C THR A 136 -5.87 14.36 0.07
N ASP A 137 -5.54 15.65 0.03
CA ASP A 137 -6.50 16.76 0.07
C ASP A 137 -6.90 17.23 -1.34
N GLY A 138 -6.41 16.56 -2.39
CA GLY A 138 -6.58 16.94 -3.80
C GLY A 138 -5.39 17.67 -4.40
N GLU A 139 -4.50 18.21 -3.58
CA GLU A 139 -3.30 18.95 -3.99
C GLU A 139 -2.01 18.29 -3.46
N ASN A 140 -2.05 17.81 -2.21
CA ASN A 140 -0.93 17.28 -1.46
C ASN A 140 -1.19 15.86 -0.98
N LEU A 141 -0.11 15.08 -0.84
CA LEU A 141 -0.13 13.83 -0.09
C LEU A 141 0.09 14.16 1.40
N LEU A 142 -0.66 13.52 2.30
CA LEU A 142 -0.62 13.81 3.74
C LEU A 142 -0.92 12.58 4.59
N TRP A 143 -0.40 12.53 5.82
CA TRP A 143 -0.72 11.47 6.78
C TRP A 143 -2.01 11.78 7.52
N GLN A 144 -3.06 11.01 7.26
CA GLN A 144 -4.36 11.17 7.89
C GLN A 144 -4.64 10.07 8.91
N SER A 145 -5.46 10.39 9.91
CA SER A 145 -5.94 9.37 10.85
C SER A 145 -6.79 8.34 10.13
N LEU A 146 -6.77 7.10 10.62
CA LEU A 146 -7.69 6.06 10.16
C LEU A 146 -9.15 6.52 10.32
N PRO A 147 -10.03 6.24 9.36
CA PRO A 147 -11.46 6.46 9.52
C PRO A 147 -11.95 5.72 10.77
N ARG A 148 -12.58 6.43 11.71
CA ARG A 148 -13.22 5.81 12.87
C ARG A 148 -14.62 5.34 12.45
N PRO A 149 -15.03 4.10 12.76
CA PRO A 149 -16.42 3.69 12.59
C PRO A 149 -17.34 4.63 13.42
N PRO A 150 -18.60 4.84 13.00
CA PRO A 150 -19.57 5.58 13.80
C PRO A 150 -19.66 5.02 15.22
N ASP A 151 -19.92 5.90 16.19
CA ASP A 151 -20.18 5.46 17.56
C ASP A 151 -21.36 4.49 17.62
N SER A 152 -21.17 3.40 18.34
CA SER A 152 -22.20 2.37 18.52
C SER A 152 -23.41 2.96 19.25
N GLN A 153 -24.59 2.93 18.62
CA GLN A 153 -25.84 3.51 19.17
C GLN A 153 -26.49 2.65 20.26
N TYR A 154 -25.75 1.73 20.86
CA TYR A 154 -26.27 0.82 21.86
C TYR A 154 -25.55 1.00 23.21
N THR A 155 -26.31 0.86 24.28
CA THR A 155 -25.82 0.83 25.67
C THR A 155 -26.22 -0.50 26.28
N VAL A 156 -25.26 -1.23 26.84
CA VAL A 156 -25.49 -2.50 27.52
C VAL A 156 -25.11 -2.36 28.99
N SER A 157 -25.96 -2.87 29.88
CA SER A 157 -25.65 -3.16 31.27
C SER A 157 -26.01 -4.62 31.59
N THR A 158 -25.81 -5.04 32.83
CA THR A 158 -26.13 -6.40 33.30
C THR A 158 -27.62 -6.78 33.13
N ASP A 159 -28.50 -5.77 33.11
CA ASP A 159 -29.95 -5.86 33.20
C ASP A 159 -30.67 -5.05 32.10
N MET A 160 -29.93 -4.48 31.13
CA MET A 160 -30.50 -3.62 30.10
C MET A 160 -29.71 -3.68 28.79
N LEU A 161 -30.45 -3.60 27.68
CA LEU A 161 -29.95 -3.24 26.35
C LEU A 161 -30.78 -2.07 25.81
N LYS A 162 -30.14 -0.95 25.51
CA LYS A 162 -30.75 0.19 24.81
C LYS A 162 -30.14 0.31 23.43
N ILE A 163 -30.96 0.42 22.39
CA ILE A 163 -30.55 0.66 21.00
C ILE A 163 -31.33 1.89 20.52
N GLY A 164 -30.64 3.02 20.38
CA GLY A 164 -31.30 4.31 20.16
C GLY A 164 -32.36 4.58 21.25
N ASN A 165 -33.62 4.73 20.84
CA ASN A 165 -34.75 4.94 21.76
C ASN A 165 -35.45 3.66 22.21
N PHE A 166 -35.07 2.49 21.69
CA PHE A 166 -35.66 1.21 22.11
C PHE A 166 -34.85 0.64 23.28
N MET A 167 -35.53 0.19 24.34
CA MET A 167 -34.90 -0.34 25.54
C MET A 167 -35.55 -1.67 25.92
N ILE A 168 -34.72 -2.65 26.24
CA ILE A 168 -35.10 -3.92 26.85
C ILE A 168 -34.45 -3.95 28.24
N GLN A 169 -35.23 -4.33 29.24
CA GLN A 169 -34.74 -4.61 30.59
C GLN A 169 -35.18 -6.00 31.01
N TRP A 170 -34.36 -6.66 31.82
CA TRP A 170 -34.65 -7.98 32.36
C TRP A 170 -34.12 -8.09 33.78
N GLY A 171 -34.63 -9.07 34.52
CA GLY A 171 -34.12 -9.37 35.84
C GLY A 171 -34.74 -10.62 36.42
N ARG A 172 -34.35 -10.90 37.66
CA ARG A 172 -34.91 -11.98 38.48
C ARG A 172 -35.42 -11.40 39.77
N ASP A 173 -36.51 -11.95 40.27
CA ASP A 173 -37.00 -11.62 41.60
C ASP A 173 -37.76 -12.81 42.20
N THR A 174 -38.28 -12.64 43.40
CA THR A 174 -39.03 -13.64 44.13
C THR A 174 -40.26 -13.00 44.78
N ALA A 175 -41.42 -13.56 44.46
CA ALA A 175 -42.68 -13.23 45.12
C ALA A 175 -42.80 -13.99 46.46
N PRO A 176 -43.30 -13.36 47.53
CA PRO A 176 -43.33 -13.99 48.85
C PRO A 176 -44.37 -15.09 48.94
N ALA A 177 -44.12 -16.08 49.81
CA ALA A 177 -45.13 -17.02 50.28
C ALA A 177 -46.20 -16.26 51.06
N SER A 178 -47.40 -16.14 50.51
CA SER A 178 -48.46 -15.32 51.12
C SER A 178 -49.34 -16.11 52.09
N GLY A 179 -49.27 -17.44 52.08
CA GLY A 179 -50.23 -18.31 52.76
C GLY A 179 -51.64 -18.23 52.16
N LYS A 180 -51.81 -17.57 51.02
CA LYS A 180 -53.07 -17.41 50.29
C LYS A 180 -52.93 -17.99 48.88
N ALA A 181 -54.04 -18.14 48.18
CA ALA A 181 -54.07 -18.56 46.77
C ALA A 181 -53.38 -17.60 45.80
N ALA A 182 -53.12 -16.36 46.23
CA ALA A 182 -52.52 -15.33 45.42
C ALA A 182 -51.41 -14.59 46.18
N THR A 183 -50.39 -14.14 45.45
CA THR A 183 -49.33 -13.26 45.93
C THR A 183 -48.96 -12.29 44.82
N LEU A 184 -48.32 -11.17 45.19
CA LEU A 184 -47.91 -10.15 44.24
C LEU A 184 -46.49 -9.69 44.53
N LYS A 185 -45.81 -9.20 43.49
CA LYS A 185 -44.51 -8.58 43.61
C LYS A 185 -44.42 -7.37 42.68
N LEU A 186 -44.15 -6.21 43.27
CA LEU A 186 -43.76 -5.03 42.51
C LEU A 186 -42.28 -5.16 42.14
N VAL A 187 -41.98 -5.00 40.85
CA VAL A 187 -40.61 -4.91 40.33
C VAL A 187 -40.39 -3.48 39.84
N THR A 188 -39.35 -2.84 40.36
CA THR A 188 -38.87 -1.55 39.87
C THR A 188 -37.89 -1.78 38.74
N PHE A 189 -38.10 -1.12 37.61
CA PHE A 189 -37.18 -1.17 36.48
C PHE A 189 -35.87 -0.44 36.85
N PRO A 190 -34.69 -1.05 36.62
CA PRO A 190 -33.39 -0.41 36.87
C PRO A 190 -33.25 0.98 36.25
N LYS A 191 -33.82 1.16 35.05
CA LYS A 191 -33.93 2.43 34.34
C LYS A 191 -35.41 2.72 33.99
N PRO A 192 -35.91 3.94 34.24
CA PRO A 192 -37.24 4.31 33.78
C PRO A 192 -37.36 4.28 32.25
N PHE A 193 -38.46 3.72 31.75
CA PHE A 193 -38.88 3.92 30.37
C PHE A 193 -39.43 5.35 30.18
N ALA A 194 -39.35 5.90 28.97
CA ALA A 194 -39.91 7.21 28.65
C ALA A 194 -41.45 7.19 28.67
N ASN A 195 -42.03 6.06 28.25
CA ASN A 195 -43.46 5.78 28.22
C ASN A 195 -43.71 4.41 28.87
N THR A 196 -44.96 4.08 29.19
CA THR A 196 -45.30 2.73 29.65
C THR A 196 -44.76 1.69 28.64
N PRO A 197 -44.03 0.65 29.10
CA PRO A 197 -43.49 -0.39 28.23
C PRO A 197 -44.54 -0.98 27.29
N TYR A 198 -44.12 -1.32 26.08
CA TYR A 198 -44.98 -2.00 25.10
C TYR A 198 -45.33 -3.42 25.56
N PHE A 199 -44.44 -4.04 26.33
CA PHE A 199 -44.62 -5.39 26.83
C PHE A 199 -43.87 -5.59 28.14
N VAL A 200 -44.49 -6.31 29.06
CA VAL A 200 -43.89 -6.78 30.31
C VAL A 200 -44.40 -8.18 30.56
N LYS A 201 -43.51 -9.10 30.95
CA LYS A 201 -43.90 -10.46 31.31
C LYS A 201 -42.90 -11.08 32.28
N ALA A 202 -43.40 -11.92 33.17
CA ALA A 202 -42.59 -12.81 33.97
C ALA A 202 -42.75 -14.28 33.54
N SER A 203 -41.75 -15.08 33.87
CA SER A 203 -41.75 -16.54 33.74
C SER A 203 -41.35 -17.12 35.09
N VAL A 204 -42.25 -17.90 35.69
CA VAL A 204 -41.97 -18.60 36.95
C VAL A 204 -40.90 -19.66 36.68
N THR A 205 -39.89 -19.73 37.53
CA THR A 205 -38.75 -20.64 37.35
C THR A 205 -38.82 -21.90 38.23
N ALA A 206 -39.82 -21.98 39.12
CA ALA A 206 -40.12 -23.16 39.93
C ALA A 206 -41.33 -23.95 39.37
N ALA A 207 -41.26 -25.29 39.42
CA ALA A 207 -42.31 -26.16 38.89
C ALA A 207 -43.58 -26.19 39.77
N LEU A 208 -43.47 -25.99 41.09
CA LEU A 208 -44.60 -25.94 42.02
C LEU A 208 -44.35 -24.85 43.07
N ALA A 209 -45.39 -24.10 43.43
CA ALA A 209 -45.37 -23.14 44.57
C ALA A 209 -46.13 -23.64 45.80
N THR A 210 -46.73 -24.83 45.68
CA THR A 210 -47.38 -25.62 46.72
C THR A 210 -46.92 -27.08 46.58
N ALA A 211 -47.48 -28.01 47.35
CA ALA A 211 -47.22 -29.44 47.13
C ALA A 211 -47.87 -29.99 45.84
N SER A 212 -48.85 -29.30 45.25
CA SER A 212 -49.76 -29.87 44.24
C SER A 212 -50.17 -28.96 43.08
N SER A 213 -49.84 -27.66 43.09
CA SER A 213 -50.34 -26.70 42.08
C SER A 213 -49.25 -25.93 41.36
N LEU A 214 -49.50 -25.69 40.07
CA LEU A 214 -48.76 -24.72 39.26
C LEU A 214 -49.20 -23.28 39.61
N VAL A 215 -48.45 -22.30 39.12
CA VAL A 215 -48.77 -20.87 39.28
C VAL A 215 -48.99 -20.25 37.90
N ALA A 216 -50.10 -19.52 37.77
CA ALA A 216 -50.33 -18.62 36.66
C ALA A 216 -49.83 -17.21 37.00
N GLU A 217 -49.29 -16.53 36.00
CA GLU A 217 -48.76 -15.17 36.10
C GLU A 217 -49.63 -14.20 35.28
N SER A 218 -49.80 -12.99 35.79
CA SER A 218 -50.29 -11.85 35.03
C SER A 218 -49.61 -10.56 35.49
N VAL A 219 -49.54 -9.57 34.60
CA VAL A 219 -48.98 -8.25 34.92
C VAL A 219 -50.08 -7.22 35.08
N SER A 220 -49.98 -6.38 36.10
CA SER A 220 -50.87 -5.25 36.34
C SER A 220 -50.08 -4.01 36.78
N GLY A 221 -50.71 -2.84 36.75
CA GLY A 221 -50.11 -1.61 37.28
C GLY A 221 -48.82 -1.18 36.59
N THR A 222 -48.62 -1.54 35.31
CA THR A 222 -47.41 -1.18 34.57
C THR A 222 -47.30 0.34 34.40
N SER A 223 -46.15 0.88 34.76
CA SER A 223 -45.79 2.29 34.62
C SER A 223 -44.43 2.43 33.95
N THR A 224 -43.93 3.66 33.85
CA THR A 224 -42.58 3.95 33.34
C THR A 224 -41.47 3.41 34.26
N THR A 225 -41.74 3.18 35.54
CA THR A 225 -40.72 2.84 36.54
C THR A 225 -40.89 1.47 37.16
N ASN A 226 -42.05 0.83 36.98
CA ASN A 226 -42.34 -0.45 37.63
C ASN A 226 -43.45 -1.22 36.92
N ALA A 227 -43.58 -2.49 37.29
CA ALA A 227 -44.74 -3.32 37.00
C ALA A 227 -45.05 -4.23 38.20
N THR A 228 -46.32 -4.58 38.40
CA THR A 228 -46.73 -5.53 39.43
C THR A 228 -46.99 -6.89 38.79
N PHE A 229 -46.20 -7.89 39.17
CA PHE A 229 -46.41 -9.28 38.81
C PHE A 229 -47.35 -9.93 39.82
N ASN A 230 -48.42 -10.52 39.31
CA ASN A 230 -49.46 -11.17 40.10
C ASN A 230 -49.37 -12.67 39.85
N PHE A 231 -49.34 -13.44 40.93
CA PHE A 231 -49.19 -14.89 40.88
C PHE A 231 -50.38 -15.52 41.59
N VAL A 232 -51.05 -16.44 40.93
CA VAL A 232 -52.21 -17.17 41.46
C VAL A 232 -52.00 -18.66 41.23
N THR A 233 -52.34 -19.49 42.22
CA THR A 233 -52.32 -20.94 42.02
C THR A 233 -53.30 -21.33 40.93
N ALA A 234 -52.81 -22.01 39.89
CA ALA A 234 -53.63 -22.60 38.85
C ALA A 234 -53.98 -24.02 39.28
N ASP A 235 -55.15 -24.19 39.92
CA ASP A 235 -55.70 -25.51 40.25
C ASP A 235 -56.94 -25.77 39.40
N SER A 236 -57.10 -27.03 39.00
CA SER A 236 -58.31 -27.57 38.35
C SER A 236 -59.53 -27.62 39.28
N LYS A 237 -59.33 -27.47 40.59
CA LYS A 237 -60.42 -27.37 41.58
C LYS A 237 -61.14 -26.03 41.46
N GLU A 238 -62.43 -26.04 41.76
CA GLU A 238 -63.41 -24.97 41.46
C GLU A 238 -63.10 -23.56 42.03
N ARG A 239 -62.02 -23.35 42.78
CA ARG A 239 -61.71 -22.05 43.44
C ARG A 239 -60.24 -21.66 43.60
N ASN A 240 -59.28 -22.21 42.84
CA ASN A 240 -57.84 -21.85 42.99
C ASN A 240 -57.45 -21.72 44.48
N SER A 241 -57.64 -22.76 45.27
CA SER A 241 -57.69 -22.65 46.74
C SER A 241 -56.38 -22.97 47.44
N ASP A 242 -55.40 -23.53 46.73
CA ASP A 242 -54.18 -24.03 47.34
C ASP A 242 -53.31 -22.85 47.81
N PRO A 243 -52.87 -22.81 49.08
CA PRO A 243 -52.10 -21.68 49.59
C PRO A 243 -50.67 -21.70 49.08
N ILE A 244 -50.16 -20.55 48.67
CA ILE A 244 -48.75 -20.34 48.30
C ILE A 244 -47.91 -20.35 49.59
N ILE A 245 -47.27 -21.48 49.87
CA ILE A 245 -46.48 -21.73 51.09
C ILE A 245 -44.97 -21.59 50.87
N SER A 246 -44.51 -21.56 49.61
CA SER A 246 -43.13 -21.27 49.26
C SER A 246 -43.03 -20.02 48.40
N ALA A 247 -41.89 -19.34 48.48
CA ALA A 247 -41.62 -18.18 47.65
C ALA A 247 -41.57 -18.59 46.16
N ILE A 248 -42.00 -17.71 45.27
CA ILE A 248 -42.10 -17.97 43.83
C ILE A 248 -40.97 -17.23 43.13
N PRO A 249 -39.87 -17.90 42.74
CA PRO A 249 -38.84 -17.28 41.93
C PRO A 249 -39.34 -17.10 40.49
N PHE A 250 -38.99 -15.97 39.88
CA PHE A 250 -39.36 -15.66 38.50
C PHE A 250 -38.29 -14.80 37.81
N ASP A 251 -38.19 -14.99 36.50
CA ASP A 251 -37.43 -14.14 35.60
C ASP A 251 -38.41 -13.20 34.88
N TRP A 252 -38.04 -11.95 34.65
CA TRP A 252 -38.89 -10.97 33.97
C TRP A 252 -38.18 -10.27 32.84
N ILE A 253 -38.96 -9.82 31.86
CA ILE A 253 -38.51 -8.99 30.75
C ILE A 253 -39.53 -7.88 30.50
N ALA A 254 -39.03 -6.69 30.18
CA ALA A 254 -39.82 -5.55 29.76
C ALA A 254 -39.14 -4.87 28.56
N PHE A 255 -39.91 -4.43 27.57
CA PHE A 255 -39.37 -3.61 26.49
C PHE A 255 -40.30 -2.46 26.10
N GLY A 256 -39.70 -1.35 25.69
CA GLY A 256 -40.39 -0.10 25.45
C GLY A 256 -39.45 1.01 24.99
N GLN A 257 -39.94 2.24 25.01
CA GLN A 257 -39.12 3.40 24.71
C GLN A 257 -38.23 3.76 25.91
N GLY A 258 -36.91 3.79 25.74
CA GLY A 258 -35.96 4.25 26.76
C GLY A 258 -36.07 5.75 27.01
N SER A 259 -35.94 6.17 28.26
CA SER A 259 -35.68 7.57 28.59
C SER A 259 -34.33 8.00 28.00
N ALA A 260 -34.20 9.27 27.61
CA ALA A 260 -32.96 9.82 27.05
C ALA A 260 -31.76 9.50 27.95
#